data_AF-A0A1I7B5C7-F1
#
_entry.id   AF-A0A1I7B5C7-F1
#
_cell.length_a   1.000
_cell.length_b   1.000
_cell.length_c   1.000
_cell.angle_alpha   90.00
_cell.angle_beta   90.00
_cell.angle_gamma   90.00
#
_symmetry.space_group_name_H-M   'P 1'
#
loop_
_entity.id
_entity.type
_entity.pdbx_description
1 polymer ?
#
loop_
_entity_poly.entity_id
_entity_poly.type
_entity_poly.pdbx_seq_one_letter_code
_entity_poly.pdbx_strand_id
1 'polypeptide(L)'
;MSKTESFQERVAPWLLECFGKEIATDKTERNHRFLEEALELVQSAGCTASEAHQLVDFVFNREAGELKQEAGGVMVTLAALCLAHHIDMHDCGEVELDEIWTKVDAIRAKQAEKPKYAPLP
;
A
#
# COMPACT_ATOMS: atom_id res chain seq x y z
N MET A 1 29.46 11.86 3.07
CA MET A 1 28.14 11.63 3.71
C MET A 1 27.69 10.26 3.25
N SER A 2 27.47 9.29 4.14
CA SER A 2 26.81 8.06 3.70
C SER A 2 25.38 8.45 3.31
N LYS A 3 24.90 7.94 2.18
CA LYS A 3 23.54 8.20 1.73
C LYS A 3 22.62 7.48 2.72
N THR A 4 21.78 8.21 3.46
CA THR A 4 20.70 7.60 4.22
C THR A 4 19.76 6.91 3.23
N GLU A 5 19.38 5.67 3.52
CA GLU A 5 18.42 4.92 2.70
C GLU A 5 17.07 5.63 2.69
N SER A 6 16.44 5.69 1.52
CA SER A 6 15.07 6.18 1.37
C SER A 6 14.07 5.26 2.06
N PHE A 7 12.87 5.77 2.35
CA PHE A 7 11.77 4.96 2.89
C PHE A 7 11.51 3.71 2.03
N GLN A 8 11.45 3.88 0.70
CA GLN A 8 11.25 2.77 -0.24
C GLN A 8 12.37 1.72 -0.17
N GLU A 9 13.64 2.14 -0.03
CA GLU A 9 14.78 1.22 0.12
C GLU A 9 14.67 0.41 1.44
N ARG A 10 14.11 1.00 2.51
CA ARG A 10 13.92 0.33 3.81
C ARG A 10 12.69 -0.60 3.89
N VAL A 11 11.68 -0.40 3.03
CA VAL A 11 10.54 -1.33 2.93
C VAL A 11 10.95 -2.67 2.28
N ALA A 12 11.91 -2.65 1.35
CA ALA A 12 12.37 -3.84 0.63
C ALA A 12 12.84 -5.00 1.54
N PRO A 13 13.72 -4.81 2.55
CA PRO A 13 14.13 -5.90 3.43
C PRO A 13 12.96 -6.47 4.25
N TRP A 14 12.01 -5.64 4.71
CA TRP A 14 10.82 -6.13 5.41
C TRP A 14 9.94 -7.02 4.52
N LEU A 15 9.74 -6.63 3.26
CA LEU A 15 8.99 -7.44 2.29
C LEU A 15 9.64 -8.81 2.09
N LEU A 16 10.96 -8.84 1.94
CA LEU A 16 11.71 -10.08 1.77
C LEU A 16 11.66 -10.95 3.01
N GLU A 17 11.77 -10.36 4.20
CA GLU A 17 11.68 -11.08 5.46
C GLU A 17 10.29 -11.71 5.62
N CYS A 18 9.22 -10.94 5.43
CA CYS A 18 7.86 -11.46 5.63
C CYS A 18 7.44 -12.47 4.56
N PHE A 19 7.77 -12.24 3.29
CA PHE A 19 7.11 -12.90 2.17
C PHE A 19 8.05 -13.70 1.26
N GLY A 20 9.37 -13.56 1.42
CA GLY A 20 10.34 -14.11 0.49
C GLY A 20 10.29 -13.45 -0.89
N LYS A 21 11.23 -13.81 -1.76
CA LYS A 21 11.42 -13.12 -3.06
C LYS A 21 10.24 -13.26 -4.01
N GLU A 22 9.60 -14.43 -4.05
CA GLU A 22 8.50 -14.72 -4.99
C GLU A 22 7.31 -13.79 -4.73
N ILE A 23 6.79 -13.78 -3.50
CA ILE A 23 5.62 -12.98 -3.14
C ILE A 23 5.99 -11.48 -3.05
N ALA A 24 7.20 -11.13 -2.59
CA ALA A 24 7.65 -9.73 -2.54
C ALA A 24 7.71 -9.07 -3.94
N THR A 25 7.87 -9.86 -5.00
CA THR A 25 7.94 -9.37 -6.38
C THR A 25 6.71 -9.69 -7.23
N ASP A 26 5.68 -10.30 -6.63
CA ASP A 26 4.40 -10.57 -7.29
C ASP A 26 3.60 -9.26 -7.46
N LYS A 27 3.52 -8.79 -8.70
CA LYS A 27 2.84 -7.54 -9.06
C LYS A 27 1.35 -7.57 -8.72
N THR A 28 0.69 -8.73 -8.81
CA THR A 28 -0.75 -8.85 -8.50
C THR A 28 -0.97 -8.70 -7.00
N GLU A 29 -0.19 -9.39 -6.18
CA GLU A 29 -0.27 -9.28 -4.72
C GLU A 29 0.06 -7.85 -4.26
N ARG A 30 1.11 -7.23 -4.83
CA ARG A 30 1.48 -5.84 -4.48
C ARG A 30 0.38 -4.85 -4.89
N ASN A 31 -0.27 -5.05 -6.04
CA ASN A 31 -1.41 -4.24 -6.45
C ASN A 31 -2.59 -4.36 -5.47
N HIS A 32 -2.98 -5.59 -5.12
CA HIS A 32 -4.11 -5.81 -4.20
C HIS A 32 -3.83 -5.25 -2.81
N ARG A 33 -2.63 -5.48 -2.25
CA ARG A 33 -2.26 -4.94 -0.94
C ARG A 33 -2.23 -3.42 -0.91
N PHE A 34 -1.71 -2.78 -1.96
CA PHE A 34 -1.77 -1.33 -2.06
C PHE A 34 -3.21 -0.81 -2.16
N LEU A 35 -4.06 -1.46 -2.97
CA LEU A 35 -5.46 -1.06 -3.10
C LEU A 35 -6.22 -1.20 -1.77
N GLU A 36 -5.98 -2.29 -1.02
CA GLU A 36 -6.59 -2.51 0.29
C GLU A 36 -6.23 -1.39 1.27
N GLU A 37 -4.94 -1.04 1.41
CA GLU A 37 -4.51 0.06 2.29
C GLU A 37 -5.06 1.43 1.84
N ALA A 38 -5.11 1.68 0.52
CA ALA A 38 -5.71 2.90 -0.01
C ALA A 38 -7.20 2.99 0.34
N LEU A 39 -7.93 1.87 0.27
CA LEU A 39 -9.34 1.78 0.66
C LEU A 39 -9.53 1.97 2.18
N GLU A 40 -8.68 1.37 3.00
CA GLU A 40 -8.69 1.53 4.46
C GLU A 40 -8.42 2.99 4.86
N LEU A 41 -7.45 3.65 4.22
CA LEU A 41 -7.16 5.06 4.45
C LEU A 41 -8.36 5.95 4.11
N VAL A 42 -8.94 5.84 2.91
CA VAL A 42 -10.09 6.69 2.53
C VAL A 42 -11.34 6.37 3.36
N GLN A 43 -11.53 5.11 3.76
CA GLN A 43 -12.59 4.73 4.69
C GLN A 43 -12.42 5.44 6.04
N SER A 44 -11.19 5.47 6.58
CA SER A 44 -10.89 6.19 7.83
C SER A 44 -11.11 7.70 7.72
N ALA A 45 -10.96 8.25 6.50
CA ALA A 45 -11.25 9.64 6.16
C ALA A 45 -12.74 9.93 5.86
N GLY A 46 -13.62 8.91 5.96
CA GLY A 46 -15.07 9.06 5.79
C GLY A 46 -15.62 8.75 4.40
N CYS A 47 -14.79 8.26 3.47
CA CYS A 47 -15.25 7.78 2.16
C CYS A 47 -16.12 6.52 2.35
N THR A 48 -17.29 6.52 1.71
CA THR A 48 -18.20 5.37 1.73
C THR A 48 -17.83 4.34 0.66
N ALA A 49 -18.22 3.09 0.87
CA ALA A 49 -18.06 2.06 -0.16
C ALA A 49 -18.76 2.41 -1.47
N SER A 50 -19.88 3.15 -1.42
CA SER A 50 -20.60 3.60 -2.62
C SER A 50 -19.78 4.62 -3.42
N GLU A 51 -19.15 5.60 -2.75
CA GLU A 51 -18.26 6.56 -3.41
C GLU A 51 -17.02 5.88 -3.99
N ALA A 52 -16.42 4.94 -3.24
CA ALA A 52 -15.29 4.14 -3.73
C ALA A 52 -15.64 3.36 -5.01
N HIS A 53 -16.80 2.68 -5.06
CA HIS A 53 -17.24 1.96 -6.26
C HIS A 53 -17.50 2.89 -7.45
N GLN A 54 -18.06 4.08 -7.24
CA GLN A 54 -18.24 5.07 -8.31
C GLN A 54 -16.89 5.52 -8.90
N LEU A 55 -15.87 5.68 -8.06
CA LEU A 55 -14.51 6.00 -8.52
C LEU A 55 -13.87 4.83 -9.28
N VAL A 56 -14.10 3.59 -8.84
CA VAL A 56 -13.69 2.39 -9.59
C VAL A 56 -14.27 2.42 -11.00
N ASP A 57 -15.60 2.57 -11.12
CA ASP A 57 -16.26 2.61 -12.43
C ASP A 57 -15.72 3.76 -13.30
N PHE A 58 -15.50 4.94 -12.70
CA PHE A 58 -14.97 6.10 -13.40
C PHE A 58 -13.55 5.92 -13.94
N VAL A 59 -12.65 5.31 -13.15
CA VAL A 59 -11.25 5.09 -13.52
C VAL A 59 -11.13 3.96 -14.54
N PHE A 60 -11.81 2.83 -14.31
CA PHE A 60 -11.71 1.65 -15.18
C PHE A 60 -12.49 1.77 -16.49
N ASN A 61 -13.34 2.80 -16.64
CA ASN A 61 -14.00 3.13 -17.92
C ASN A 61 -13.15 4.05 -18.83
N ARG A 62 -11.86 4.21 -18.54
CA ARG A 62 -10.91 5.01 -19.32
C ARG A 62 -9.74 4.15 -19.79
N GLU A 63 -8.97 4.66 -20.75
CA GLU A 63 -7.68 4.05 -21.08
C GLU A 63 -6.75 4.12 -19.86
N ALA A 64 -6.02 3.03 -19.61
CA ALA A 64 -5.07 2.97 -18.50
C ALA A 64 -3.94 3.98 -18.68
N GLY A 65 -3.58 4.67 -17.60
CA GLY A 65 -2.42 5.57 -17.57
C GLY A 65 -1.08 4.84 -17.54
N GLU A 66 0.01 5.59 -17.71
CA GLU A 66 1.36 5.06 -17.60
C GLU A 66 1.75 4.87 -16.12
N LEU A 67 2.33 3.73 -15.78
CA LEU A 67 2.56 3.31 -14.40
C LEU A 67 3.37 4.32 -13.57
N LYS A 68 4.44 4.90 -14.11
CA LYS A 68 5.26 5.88 -13.36
C LYS A 68 4.50 7.17 -13.13
N GLN A 69 3.71 7.62 -14.12
CA GLN A 69 2.85 8.78 -13.97
C GLN A 69 1.80 8.56 -12.86
N GLU A 70 1.11 7.42 -12.88
CA GLU A 70 0.08 7.12 -11.87
C GLU A 70 0.68 6.94 -10.46
N ALA A 71 1.88 6.36 -10.34
CA ALA A 71 2.60 6.32 -9.07
C ALA A 71 2.89 7.73 -8.52
N GLY A 72 3.29 8.67 -9.39
CA GLY A 72 3.46 10.07 -9.01
C GLY A 72 2.14 10.74 -8.61
N GLY A 73 1.06 10.45 -9.32
CA GLY A 73 -0.29 10.93 -8.99
C GLY A 73 -0.72 10.50 -7.58
N VAL A 74 -0.55 9.22 -7.25
CA VAL A 74 -0.81 8.67 -5.92
C VAL A 74 0.00 9.38 -4.84
N MET A 75 1.30 9.60 -5.05
CA MET A 75 2.13 10.30 -4.05
C MET A 75 1.63 11.71 -3.77
N VAL A 76 1.22 12.45 -4.81
CA VAL A 76 0.70 13.82 -4.67
C VAL A 76 -0.64 13.82 -3.95
N THR A 77 -1.55 12.90 -4.27
CA THR A 77 -2.88 12.87 -3.66
C THR A 77 -2.84 12.34 -2.22
N LEU A 78 -1.96 11.39 -1.91
CA LEU A 78 -1.69 10.96 -0.53
C LEU A 78 -1.20 12.15 0.33
N ALA A 79 -0.22 12.91 -0.16
CA ALA A 79 0.26 14.09 0.53
C ALA A 79 -0.84 15.13 0.76
N ALA A 80 -1.68 15.38 -0.26
CA ALA A 80 -2.80 16.32 -0.16
C ALA A 80 -3.85 15.86 0.87
N LEU A 81 -4.16 14.57 0.91
CA LEU A 81 -5.08 13.99 1.90
C LEU A 81 -4.52 14.15 3.32
N CYS A 82 -3.26 13.78 3.54
CA CYS A 82 -2.60 13.94 4.84
C CYS A 82 -2.58 15.41 5.31
N LEU A 83 -2.29 16.36 4.41
CA LEU A 83 -2.34 17.80 4.70
C LEU A 83 -3.75 18.25 5.11
N ALA A 84 -4.80 17.78 4.42
CA ALA A 84 -6.18 18.10 4.74
C ALA A 84 -6.61 17.55 6.12
N HIS A 85 -6.00 16.45 6.56
CA HIS A 85 -6.22 15.84 7.87
C HIS A 85 -5.20 16.25 8.94
N HIS A 86 -4.28 17.17 8.63
CA HIS A 86 -3.24 17.67 9.54
C HIS A 86 -2.34 16.56 10.12
N ILE A 87 -2.02 15.54 9.32
CA ILE A 87 -1.07 14.48 9.67
C ILE A 87 0.14 14.52 8.73
N ASP A 88 1.31 14.11 9.23
CA ASP A 88 2.52 13.99 8.41
C ASP A 88 2.60 12.60 7.78
N MET A 89 2.59 12.54 6.45
CA MET A 89 2.58 11.27 5.72
C MET A 89 3.84 10.43 5.95
N HIS A 90 4.99 11.08 6.20
CA HIS A 90 6.26 10.39 6.34
C HIS A 90 6.38 9.82 7.75
N ASP A 91 6.02 10.59 8.78
CA ASP A 91 5.97 10.11 10.16
C ASP A 91 5.00 8.92 10.31
N CYS A 92 3.81 8.98 9.67
CA CYS A 92 2.89 7.83 9.62
C CYS A 92 3.55 6.58 9.01
N GLY A 93 4.29 6.75 7.91
CA GLY A 93 5.02 5.66 7.27
C GLY A 93 6.13 5.08 8.14
N GLU A 94 6.89 5.91 8.85
CA GLU A 94 7.94 5.45 9.78
C GLU A 94 7.35 4.63 10.93
N VAL A 95 6.29 5.14 11.56
CA VAL A 95 5.61 4.45 12.67
C VAL A 95 5.10 3.09 12.22
N GLU A 96 4.45 3.02 11.05
CA GLU A 96 3.94 1.75 10.53
C GLU A 96 5.08 0.79 10.19
N LEU A 97 6.16 1.27 9.55
CA LEU A 97 7.31 0.43 9.21
C LEU A 97 7.96 -0.16 10.47
N ASP A 98 8.12 0.64 11.53
CA ASP A 98 8.63 0.16 12.81
C ASP A 98 7.66 -0.86 13.45
N GLU A 99 6.35 -0.63 13.36
CA GLU A 99 5.33 -1.52 13.92
C GLU A 99 5.28 -2.88 13.20
N ILE A 100 5.26 -2.93 11.87
CA ILE A 100 5.15 -4.18 11.10
C ILE A 100 6.38 -5.07 11.24
N TRP A 101 7.54 -4.51 11.56
CA TRP A 101 8.73 -5.29 11.93
C TRP A 101 8.52 -6.12 13.21
N THR A 102 7.69 -5.66 14.14
CA THR A 102 7.35 -6.43 15.34
C THR A 102 6.37 -7.59 15.07
N LYS A 103 5.75 -7.61 13.88
CA LYS A 103 4.67 -8.54 13.49
C LYS A 103 5.07 -9.59 12.47
N VAL A 104 6.37 -9.73 12.15
CA VAL A 104 6.89 -10.62 11.08
C VAL A 104 6.32 -12.04 11.17
N ASP A 105 6.37 -12.67 12.36
CA ASP A 105 5.92 -14.06 12.52
C ASP A 105 4.39 -14.21 12.33
N ALA A 106 3.62 -13.24 12.82
CA ALA A 106 2.17 -13.22 12.62
C ALA A 106 1.79 -13.02 11.14
N ILE A 107 2.51 -12.14 10.45
CA ILE A 107 2.32 -11.89 9.02
C ILE A 107 2.63 -13.15 8.21
N ARG A 108 3.73 -13.85 8.52
CA ARG A 108 4.10 -15.12 7.90
C ARG A 108 3.04 -16.19 8.11
N ALA A 109 2.53 -16.34 9.33
CA ALA A 109 1.47 -17.30 9.64
C ALA A 109 0.21 -17.03 8.82
N LYS A 110 -0.26 -15.77 8.81
CA LYS A 110 -1.42 -15.36 8.00
C LYS A 110 -1.21 -15.58 6.50
N GLN A 111 0.00 -15.33 6.00
CA GLN A 111 0.33 -15.57 4.60
C GLN A 111 0.30 -17.05 4.24
N ALA A 112 0.73 -17.94 5.15
CA ALA A 112 0.72 -19.38 4.92
C ALA A 112 -0.71 -19.96 4.81
N GLU A 113 -1.70 -19.27 5.37
CA GLU A 113 -3.11 -19.65 5.34
C GLU A 113 -3.85 -19.15 4.09
N LYS A 114 -3.27 -18.22 3.31
CA LYS A 114 -3.94 -17.63 2.13
C LYS A 114 -4.19 -18.66 1.02
N PRO A 115 -5.42 -18.78 0.49
CA PRO A 115 -5.70 -19.56 -0.71
C PRO A 115 -4.97 -18.99 -1.94
N LYS A 116 -4.40 -19.85 -2.79
CA LYS A 116 -3.58 -19.45 -3.96
C LYS A 116 -4.32 -18.67 -5.07
N TYR A 117 -5.64 -18.54 -5.02
CA TYR A 117 -6.45 -18.10 -6.19
C TYR A 117 -7.43 -16.96 -5.91
N ALA A 118 -7.47 -16.41 -4.69
CA ALA A 118 -8.44 -15.37 -4.34
C ALA A 118 -7.72 -14.05 -3.99
N PRO A 119 -8.24 -12.89 -4.43
CA PRO A 119 -7.71 -11.58 -4.04
C PRO A 119 -7.93 -11.25 -2.56
N LEU A 120 -8.84 -11.98 -1.90
CA LEU A 120 -9.17 -11.86 -0.48
C LEU A 120 -9.01 -13.24 0.19
N PRO A 121 -8.63 -13.30 1.48
CA PRO A 121 -8.63 -14.55 2.27
C PRO A 121 -10.00 -15.23 2.31
#